data_AF-A0A1R1JB25-F1
#
_entry.id   AF-A0A1R1JB25-F1
#
_cell.length_a   1.000
_cell.length_b   1.000
_cell.length_c   1.000
_cell.angle_alpha   90.00
_cell.angle_beta   90.00
_cell.angle_gamma   90.00
#
_symmetry.space_group_name_H-M   'P 1'
#
loop_
_entity.id
_entity.type
_entity.pdbx_description
1 polymer ?
#
loop_
_entity_poly.entity_id
_entity_poly.type
_entity_poly.pdbx_seq_one_letter_code
_entity_poly.pdbx_strand_id
1 'polypeptide(L)'
;MAKLSLFTGLLPLGVYWVAFNAFGSSNVPWQIALALEFFCPTLIYVHYLMNRRARRLYWEGVAAITAFVPIWMAVCSYWLFYLGFAPLPFEARLIALSFCLGITAITILITWRNYARQTERLGLVRRMPVIEPDTIVYPDTLDSGVPMLERSWSWLPVPPVWLVSLIGSAGTAYAMLTGRVYETTGGPHILFIMLSIVSFPFSCLIVGRFFVRLAYFHIYLPLKLERETGKKVILGQ
;
A
#
# COMPACT_ATOMS: atom_id res chain seq x y z
N MET A 1 8.35 11.32 9.64
CA MET A 1 7.89 10.45 8.52
C MET A 1 8.38 10.93 7.15
N ALA A 2 8.32 12.22 6.79
CA ALA A 2 8.71 12.71 5.46
C ALA A 2 10.16 12.42 5.00
N LYS A 3 11.14 12.39 5.92
CA LYS A 3 12.54 12.02 5.57
C LYS A 3 12.70 10.52 5.26
N LEU A 4 11.90 9.67 5.92
CA LEU A 4 11.94 8.22 5.74
C LEU A 4 11.24 7.80 4.45
N SER A 5 10.16 8.49 4.05
CA SER A 5 9.49 8.27 2.77
C SER A 5 10.39 8.60 1.58
N LEU A 6 11.16 9.69 1.66
CA LEU A 6 12.00 10.17 0.55
C LEU A 6 13.21 9.25 0.27
N PHE A 7 13.80 8.65 1.31
CA PHE A 7 14.85 7.65 1.14
C PHE A 7 14.32 6.28 0.68
N THR A 8 13.07 5.93 1.02
CA THR A 8 12.47 4.66 0.60
C THR A 8 11.95 4.69 -0.84
N GLY A 9 11.56 5.86 -1.37
CA GLY A 9 11.08 5.98 -2.75
C GLY A 9 12.15 6.16 -3.82
N LEU A 10 13.38 6.58 -3.47
CA LEU A 10 14.51 6.61 -4.40
C LEU A 10 14.96 5.20 -4.85
N LEU A 11 14.81 4.20 -3.97
CA LEU A 11 15.22 2.82 -4.22
C LEU A 11 14.43 2.14 -5.36
N PRO A 12 13.08 2.15 -5.39
CA PRO A 12 12.32 1.63 -6.52
C PRO A 12 12.55 2.42 -7.81
N LEU A 13 12.84 3.72 -7.72
CA LEU A 13 13.15 4.57 -8.86
C LEU A 13 14.38 4.06 -9.63
N GLY A 14 15.46 3.77 -8.91
CA GLY A 14 16.66 3.15 -9.47
C GLY A 14 16.43 1.74 -10.02
N VAL A 15 15.68 0.91 -9.28
CA VAL A 15 15.37 -0.46 -9.70
C VAL A 15 14.53 -0.49 -10.97
N TYR A 16 13.48 0.32 -11.06
CA TYR A 16 12.63 0.41 -12.26
C TYR A 16 13.36 1.04 -13.43
N TRP A 17 14.16 2.09 -13.21
CA TRP A 17 14.92 2.70 -14.28
C TRP A 17 15.94 1.72 -14.89
N VAL A 18 16.75 1.05 -14.06
CA VAL A 18 17.75 0.09 -14.54
C VAL A 18 17.08 -1.10 -15.22
N ALA A 19 16.04 -1.67 -14.62
CA ALA A 19 15.42 -2.88 -15.15
C ALA A 19 14.63 -2.65 -16.44
N PHE A 20 13.80 -1.60 -16.51
CA PHE A 20 12.98 -1.35 -17.68
C PHE A 20 13.75 -0.74 -18.86
N ASN A 21 14.86 -0.05 -18.59
CA ASN A 21 15.84 0.25 -19.64
C ASN A 21 16.54 -1.01 -20.14
N ALA A 22 16.93 -1.92 -19.24
CA ALA A 22 17.54 -3.19 -19.63
C ALA A 22 16.58 -4.11 -20.40
N PHE A 23 15.26 -4.01 -20.16
CA PHE A 23 14.24 -4.69 -20.96
C PHE A 23 14.04 -4.08 -22.35
N GLY A 24 14.45 -2.83 -22.58
CA GLY A 24 14.13 -2.08 -23.79
C GLY A 24 12.62 -1.90 -24.02
N SER A 25 11.78 -2.06 -22.97
CA SER A 25 10.33 -2.21 -23.14
C SER A 25 9.54 -0.92 -22.93
N SER A 26 9.86 -0.14 -21.90
CA SER A 26 9.12 1.08 -21.59
C SER A 26 9.85 1.99 -20.61
N ASN A 27 9.85 3.30 -20.89
CA ASN A 27 10.33 4.32 -19.96
C ASN A 27 9.28 4.79 -18.94
N VAL A 28 8.06 4.26 -19.00
CA VAL A 28 6.94 4.71 -18.17
C VAL A 28 7.06 4.30 -16.69
N PRO A 29 7.53 3.08 -16.32
CA PRO A 29 7.55 2.64 -14.93
C PRO A 29 8.30 3.55 -13.96
N TRP A 30 9.51 4.00 -14.33
CA TRP A 30 10.30 4.89 -13.48
C TRP A 30 9.72 6.31 -13.43
N GLN A 31 9.05 6.76 -14.49
CA GLN A 31 8.34 8.06 -14.52
C GLN A 31 7.14 8.05 -13.58
N ILE A 32 6.37 6.96 -13.54
CA ILE A 32 5.27 6.78 -12.59
C ILE A 32 5.78 6.82 -11.16
N ALA A 33 6.86 6.08 -10.88
CA ALA A 33 7.49 6.07 -9.56
C ALA A 33 7.95 7.48 -9.14
N LEU A 34 8.60 8.21 -10.05
CA LEU A 34 9.05 9.58 -9.82
C LEU A 34 7.88 10.54 -9.58
N ALA A 35 6.83 10.47 -10.41
CA ALA A 35 5.65 11.31 -10.25
C ALA A 35 4.99 11.09 -8.89
N LEU A 36 4.83 9.83 -8.46
CA LEU A 36 4.26 9.50 -7.16
C LEU A 36 5.17 9.93 -6.00
N GLU A 37 6.48 9.85 -6.17
CA GLU A 37 7.46 10.28 -5.18
C GLU A 37 7.40 11.78 -4.90
N PHE A 38 7.12 12.61 -5.90
CA PHE A 38 6.90 14.05 -5.70
C PHE A 38 5.45 14.38 -5.28
N PHE A 39 4.48 13.66 -5.83
CA PHE A 39 3.06 13.94 -5.59
C PHE A 39 2.63 13.61 -4.15
N CYS A 40 3.02 12.45 -3.62
CA CYS A 40 2.64 12.01 -2.27
C CYS A 40 3.10 12.98 -1.16
N PRO A 41 4.38 13.40 -1.07
CA PRO A 41 4.81 14.36 -0.05
C PRO A 41 4.20 15.74 -0.27
N THR A 42 3.97 16.17 -1.51
CA THR A 42 3.27 17.43 -1.79
C THR A 42 1.85 17.40 -1.23
N LEU A 43 1.10 16.34 -1.49
CA LEU A 43 -0.23 16.15 -0.91
C LEU A 43 -0.19 16.14 0.62
N ILE A 44 0.73 15.39 1.23
CA ILE A 44 0.87 15.34 2.70
C ILE A 44 1.18 16.73 3.26
N TYR A 45 2.02 17.51 2.58
CA TYR A 45 2.34 18.88 2.99
C TYR A 45 1.14 19.81 2.89
N VAL A 46 0.38 19.76 1.78
CA VAL A 46 -0.87 20.51 1.61
C VAL A 46 -1.89 20.11 2.69
N HIS A 47 -2.04 18.80 2.96
CA HIS A 47 -2.89 18.31 4.04
C HIS A 47 -2.47 18.84 5.40
N TYR A 48 -1.16 18.83 5.70
CA TYR A 48 -0.63 19.36 6.95
C TYR A 48 -0.99 20.84 7.13
N LEU A 49 -0.88 21.65 6.08
CA LEU A 49 -1.25 23.07 6.12
C LEU A 49 -2.76 23.27 6.34
N MET A 50 -3.59 22.48 5.65
CA MET A 50 -5.06 22.60 5.72
C MET A 50 -5.64 22.06 7.04
N ASN A 51 -5.07 20.99 7.60
CA ASN A 51 -5.62 20.31 8.78
C ASN A 51 -5.00 20.77 10.11
N ARG A 52 -4.03 21.70 10.10
CA ARG A 52 -3.32 22.19 11.31
C ARG A 52 -4.25 22.70 12.42
N ARG A 53 -5.42 23.25 12.06
CA ARG A 53 -6.40 23.82 13.01
C ARG A 53 -7.61 22.94 13.28
N ALA A 54 -8.00 22.10 12.33
CA ALA A 54 -9.26 21.36 12.39
C ALA A 54 -9.11 19.94 12.98
N ARG A 55 -7.90 19.36 12.94
CA ARG A 55 -7.56 18.02 13.45
C ARG A 55 -8.59 16.94 13.10
N ARG A 56 -9.20 17.01 11.91
CA ARG A 56 -10.25 16.05 11.55
C ARG A 56 -9.61 14.71 11.22
N LEU A 57 -10.20 13.65 11.75
CA LEU A 57 -9.66 12.30 11.63
C LEU A 57 -9.58 11.81 10.17
N TYR A 58 -10.58 12.12 9.34
CA TYR A 58 -10.58 11.69 7.94
C TYR A 58 -9.43 12.29 7.13
N TRP A 59 -9.00 13.52 7.44
CA TRP A 59 -7.85 14.13 6.75
C TRP A 59 -6.54 13.43 7.14
N GLU A 60 -6.42 12.97 8.39
CA GLU A 60 -5.27 12.18 8.83
C GLU A 60 -5.26 10.79 8.20
N GLY A 61 -6.43 10.15 8.08
CA GLY A 61 -6.59 8.90 7.33
C GLY A 61 -6.15 9.03 5.87
N VAL A 62 -6.57 10.09 5.18
CA VAL A 62 -6.16 10.35 3.78
C VAL A 62 -4.65 10.60 3.69
N ALA A 63 -4.09 11.39 4.60
CA ALA A 63 -2.65 11.65 4.64
C ALA A 63 -1.84 10.36 4.92
N ALA A 64 -2.32 9.50 5.82
CA ALA A 64 -1.69 8.21 6.14
C ALA A 64 -1.73 7.26 4.94
N ILE A 65 -2.87 7.16 4.24
CA ILE A 65 -2.98 6.40 2.99
C ILE A 65 -2.01 6.94 1.93
N THR A 66 -1.94 8.26 1.77
CA THR A 66 -1.06 8.90 0.79
C THR A 66 0.42 8.66 1.11
N ALA A 67 0.80 8.69 2.40
CA ALA A 67 2.15 8.36 2.84
C ALA A 67 2.53 6.90 2.63
N PHE A 68 1.53 6.02 2.55
CA PHE A 68 1.72 4.59 2.36
C PHE A 68 1.96 4.20 0.90
N VAL A 69 1.47 4.99 -0.06
CA VAL A 69 1.60 4.70 -1.49
C VAL A 69 3.07 4.53 -1.93
N PRO A 70 4.02 5.43 -1.58
CA PRO A 70 5.43 5.23 -1.92
C PRO A 70 6.07 3.99 -1.28
N ILE A 71 5.67 3.67 -0.04
CA ILE A 71 6.17 2.49 0.68
C ILE A 71 5.67 1.20 0.00
N TRP A 72 4.38 1.16 -0.35
CA TRP A 72 3.81 0.05 -1.10
C TRP A 72 4.49 -0.07 -2.47
N MET A 73 4.76 1.05 -3.14
CA MET A 73 5.50 1.03 -4.39
C MET A 73 6.88 0.40 -4.25
N ALA A 74 7.64 0.79 -3.22
CA ALA A 74 9.00 0.33 -2.99
C ALA A 74 9.12 -1.18 -2.73
N VAL A 75 8.09 -1.80 -2.15
CA VAL A 75 8.20 -3.18 -1.64
C VAL A 75 7.25 -4.15 -2.35
N CYS A 76 6.11 -3.66 -2.83
CA CYS A 76 4.98 -4.49 -3.21
C CYS A 76 4.55 -4.34 -4.67
N SER A 77 4.94 -3.27 -5.37
CA SER A 77 4.39 -2.97 -6.70
C SER A 77 5.07 -3.69 -7.87
N TYR A 78 6.11 -4.48 -7.60
CA TYR A 78 6.90 -5.19 -8.63
C TYR A 78 6.04 -6.07 -9.55
N TRP A 79 5.06 -6.78 -9.01
CA TRP A 79 4.13 -7.60 -9.83
C TRP A 79 3.32 -6.76 -10.81
N LEU A 80 2.89 -5.56 -10.40
CA LEU A 80 2.06 -4.67 -11.22
C LEU A 80 2.88 -4.08 -12.36
N PHE A 81 4.10 -3.60 -12.04
CA PHE A 81 4.99 -3.06 -13.07
C PHE A 81 5.52 -4.14 -14.02
N TYR A 82 5.86 -5.32 -13.48
CA TYR A 82 6.30 -6.44 -14.31
C TYR A 82 5.22 -6.87 -15.29
N LEU A 83 4.04 -7.23 -14.78
CA LEU A 83 2.95 -7.71 -15.64
C LEU A 83 2.43 -6.61 -16.56
N GLY A 84 2.46 -5.34 -16.14
CA GLY A 84 2.00 -4.20 -16.95
C GLY A 84 2.93 -3.84 -18.11
N PHE A 85 4.24 -3.82 -17.86
CA PHE A 85 5.22 -3.17 -18.75
C PHE A 85 6.34 -4.08 -19.26
N ALA A 86 6.46 -5.33 -18.78
CA ALA A 86 7.39 -6.28 -19.36
C ALA A 86 6.97 -6.69 -20.77
N PRO A 87 7.92 -7.09 -21.64
CA PRO A 87 7.64 -7.58 -22.98
C PRO A 87 7.03 -9.00 -22.95
N LEU A 88 5.81 -9.11 -22.43
CA LEU A 88 5.02 -10.35 -22.38
C LEU A 88 3.95 -10.35 -23.48
N PRO A 89 3.56 -11.53 -24.00
CA PRO A 89 2.41 -11.66 -24.90
C PRO A 89 1.16 -11.01 -24.30
N PHE A 90 0.37 -10.33 -25.13
CA PHE A 90 -0.79 -9.55 -24.67
C PHE A 90 -1.78 -10.40 -23.86
N GLU A 91 -2.10 -11.60 -24.35
CA GLU A 91 -3.01 -12.54 -23.69
C GLU A 91 -2.53 -12.95 -22.29
N ALA A 92 -1.25 -13.32 -22.18
CA ALA A 92 -0.65 -13.72 -20.91
C ALA A 92 -0.65 -12.58 -19.89
N ARG A 93 -0.37 -11.35 -20.35
CA ARG A 93 -0.43 -10.14 -19.52
C ARG A 93 -1.85 -9.87 -19.02
N LEU A 94 -2.85 -9.96 -19.89
CA LEU A 94 -4.24 -9.68 -19.52
C LEU A 94 -4.77 -10.71 -18.50
N ILE A 95 -4.48 -12.00 -18.72
CA ILE A 95 -4.85 -13.07 -17.80
C ILE A 95 -4.17 -12.89 -16.43
N ALA A 96 -2.86 -12.67 -16.41
CA ALA A 96 -2.12 -12.53 -15.16
C ALA A 96 -2.52 -11.26 -14.37
N LEU A 97 -2.67 -10.12 -15.06
CA LEU A 97 -3.10 -8.87 -14.42
C LEU A 97 -4.52 -8.99 -13.86
N SER A 98 -5.46 -9.52 -14.64
CA SER A 98 -6.85 -9.68 -14.19
C SER A 98 -6.94 -10.63 -12.99
N PHE A 99 -6.17 -11.71 -12.97
CA PHE A 99 -6.09 -12.63 -11.84
C PHE A 99 -5.55 -11.94 -10.57
N CYS A 100 -4.41 -11.24 -10.67
CA CYS A 100 -3.81 -10.54 -9.54
C CYS A 100 -4.69 -9.39 -9.02
N LEU A 101 -5.29 -8.60 -9.91
CA LEU A 101 -6.23 -7.55 -9.55
C LEU A 101 -7.50 -8.13 -8.91
N GLY A 102 -8.03 -9.24 -9.43
CA GLY A 102 -9.18 -9.95 -8.89
C GLY A 102 -8.94 -10.41 -7.46
N ILE A 103 -7.82 -11.08 -7.18
CA ILE A 103 -7.44 -11.50 -5.82
C ILE A 103 -7.27 -10.30 -4.89
N THR A 104 -6.65 -9.22 -5.36
CA THR A 104 -6.49 -7.99 -4.58
C THR A 104 -7.84 -7.35 -4.25
N ALA A 105 -8.78 -7.34 -5.20
CA ALA A 105 -10.13 -6.83 -4.97
C ALA A 105 -10.92 -7.71 -3.98
N ILE A 106 -10.86 -9.05 -4.15
CA ILE A 106 -11.49 -10.00 -3.21
C ILE A 106 -10.93 -9.81 -1.80
N THR A 107 -9.60 -9.67 -1.69
CA THR A 107 -8.90 -9.36 -0.45
C THR A 107 -9.44 -8.10 0.23
N ILE A 108 -9.58 -7.01 -0.54
CA ILE A 108 -10.11 -5.74 -0.04
C ILE A 108 -11.54 -5.93 0.48
N LEU A 109 -12.40 -6.59 -0.30
CA LEU A 109 -13.80 -6.81 0.03
C LEU A 109 -14.00 -7.68 1.28
N ILE A 110 -13.26 -8.79 1.39
CA ILE A 110 -13.32 -9.67 2.56
C ILE A 110 -12.86 -8.92 3.80
N THR A 111 -11.73 -8.20 3.70
CA THR A 111 -11.17 -7.45 4.82
C THR A 111 -12.13 -6.34 5.29
N TRP A 112 -12.71 -5.59 4.35
CA TRP A 112 -13.71 -4.57 4.64
C TRP A 112 -14.94 -5.14 5.36
N ARG A 113 -15.51 -6.24 4.82
CA ARG A 113 -16.67 -6.91 5.42
C ARG A 113 -16.37 -7.42 6.82
N ASN A 114 -15.16 -7.90 7.06
CA ASN A 114 -14.75 -8.37 8.37
C ASN A 114 -14.62 -7.22 9.38
N TYR A 115 -14.01 -6.10 8.99
CA TYR A 115 -13.98 -4.90 9.83
C TYR A 115 -15.38 -4.38 10.15
N ALA A 116 -16.28 -4.35 9.16
CA ALA A 116 -17.68 -3.98 9.38
C ALA A 116 -18.37 -4.88 10.43
N ARG A 117 -18.28 -6.21 10.25
CA ARG A 117 -18.85 -7.19 11.18
C ARG A 117 -18.26 -7.08 12.59
N GLN A 118 -16.93 -6.90 12.71
CA GLN A 118 -16.28 -6.78 14.01
C GLN A 118 -16.64 -5.47 14.72
N THR A 119 -16.73 -4.37 13.97
CA THR A 119 -17.16 -3.06 14.50
C THR A 119 -18.56 -3.15 15.09
N GLU A 120 -19.47 -3.85 14.41
CA GLU A 120 -20.83 -4.09 14.88
C GLU A 120 -20.86 -5.02 16.10
N ARG A 121 -20.17 -6.16 16.04
CA ARG A 121 -20.10 -7.14 17.15
C ARG A 121 -19.53 -6.55 18.43
N LEU A 122 -18.48 -5.73 18.32
CA LEU A 122 -17.82 -5.09 19.46
C LEU A 122 -18.58 -3.84 19.92
N GLY A 123 -19.60 -3.40 19.18
CA GLY A 123 -20.35 -2.19 19.49
C GLY A 123 -19.47 -0.95 19.58
N LEU A 124 -18.40 -0.87 18.78
CA LEU A 124 -17.37 0.18 18.91
C LEU A 124 -17.97 1.58 18.80
N VAL A 125 -18.92 1.77 17.89
CA VAL A 125 -19.68 3.01 17.71
C VAL A 125 -20.41 3.43 19.01
N ARG A 126 -20.96 2.46 19.75
CA ARG A 126 -21.69 2.72 21.00
C ARG A 126 -20.77 2.99 22.19
N ARG A 127 -19.50 2.58 22.10
CA ARG A 127 -18.48 2.76 23.14
C ARG A 127 -17.64 4.02 22.95
N MET A 128 -17.88 4.81 21.91
CA MET A 128 -17.15 6.06 21.68
C MET A 128 -17.49 7.08 22.77
N PRO A 129 -16.49 7.61 23.49
CA PRO A 129 -16.72 8.62 24.51
C PRO A 129 -17.19 9.92 23.84
N VAL A 130 -18.47 10.27 24.05
CA VAL A 130 -19.01 11.58 23.70
C VAL A 130 -18.58 12.53 24.80
N ILE A 131 -17.40 13.13 24.64
CA ILE A 131 -16.92 14.17 25.54
C ILE A 131 -16.93 15.45 24.69
N GLU A 132 -17.71 16.43 25.17
CA GLU A 132 -18.04 17.73 24.59
C GLU A 132 -19.33 17.83 23.76
N PRO A 133 -20.05 18.97 23.85
CA PRO A 133 -21.34 19.15 23.20
C PRO A 133 -21.29 19.03 21.66
N ASP A 134 -20.15 19.32 21.01
CA ASP A 134 -20.02 19.42 19.54
C ASP A 134 -18.98 18.48 18.87
N THR A 135 -18.24 17.68 19.65
CA THR A 135 -17.09 16.88 19.16
C THR A 135 -17.13 15.44 19.66
N ILE A 136 -16.63 14.51 18.82
CA ILE A 136 -16.40 13.11 19.19
C ILE A 136 -14.89 12.87 19.09
N VAL A 137 -14.28 12.50 20.20
CA VAL A 137 -12.85 12.15 20.25
C VAL A 137 -12.71 10.67 19.93
N TYR A 138 -12.01 10.36 18.85
CA TYR A 138 -11.70 8.98 18.47
C TYR A 138 -10.43 8.53 19.20
N PRO A 139 -10.51 7.58 20.17
CA PRO A 139 -9.33 7.10 20.88
C PRO A 139 -8.40 6.34 19.93
N ASP A 140 -7.11 6.65 19.94
CA ASP A 140 -6.09 5.98 19.12
C ASP A 140 -6.01 4.46 19.41
N THR A 141 -6.50 4.04 20.58
CA THR A 141 -6.57 2.64 21.02
C THR A 141 -7.74 1.85 20.43
N LEU A 142 -8.77 2.50 19.87
CA LEU A 142 -9.97 1.80 19.36
C LEU A 142 -9.60 0.88 18.17
N ASP A 143 -8.67 1.35 17.35
CA ASP A 143 -8.12 0.60 16.23
C ASP A 143 -7.29 -0.60 16.68
N SER A 144 -6.61 -0.49 17.83
CA SER A 144 -5.76 -1.56 18.39
C SER A 144 -6.56 -2.69 19.05
N GLY A 145 -7.78 -2.40 19.50
CA GLY A 145 -8.67 -3.35 20.16
C GLY A 145 -9.46 -4.27 19.22
N VAL A 146 -9.46 -3.97 17.90
CA VAL A 146 -10.02 -4.87 16.90
C VAL A 146 -8.98 -5.97 16.64
N PRO A 147 -9.24 -7.24 17.04
CA PRO A 147 -8.27 -8.30 16.91
C PRO A 147 -7.84 -8.37 15.46
N MET A 148 -6.54 -8.15 15.25
CA MET A 148 -5.94 -8.14 13.95
C MET A 148 -6.27 -9.46 13.27
N LEU A 149 -6.57 -9.39 11.97
CA LEU A 149 -7.11 -10.50 11.20
C LEU A 149 -6.05 -11.59 10.93
N GLU A 150 -5.25 -12.00 11.92
CA GLU A 150 -4.26 -13.09 11.82
C GLU A 150 -4.92 -14.39 11.34
N ARG A 151 -6.19 -14.61 11.70
CA ARG A 151 -6.89 -15.88 11.40
C ARG A 151 -7.47 -15.97 9.99
N SER A 152 -7.74 -14.87 9.29
CA SER A 152 -8.34 -14.91 7.93
C SER A 152 -7.29 -15.05 6.82
N TRP A 153 -6.01 -14.95 7.17
CA TRP A 153 -4.88 -14.96 6.24
C TRP A 153 -3.97 -16.18 6.39
N SER A 154 -4.36 -17.16 7.22
CA SER A 154 -3.59 -18.40 7.45
C SER A 154 -3.41 -19.27 6.20
N TRP A 155 -4.16 -18.98 5.12
CA TRP A 155 -4.11 -19.68 3.84
C TRP A 155 -3.14 -19.03 2.84
N LEU A 156 -2.63 -17.82 3.11
CA LEU A 156 -1.62 -17.18 2.28
C LEU A 156 -0.23 -17.37 2.92
N PRO A 157 0.69 -18.13 2.30
CA PRO A 157 2.06 -18.23 2.78
C PRO A 157 2.72 -16.87 2.59
N VAL A 158 2.92 -16.14 3.69
CA VAL A 158 3.55 -14.83 3.67
C VAL A 158 5.06 -15.01 3.84
N PRO A 159 5.87 -14.77 2.79
CA PRO A 159 7.30 -14.77 2.96
C PRO A 159 7.73 -13.62 3.87
N PRO A 160 8.76 -13.80 4.71
CA PRO A 160 9.22 -12.74 5.59
C PRO A 160 9.80 -11.56 4.79
N VAL A 161 9.62 -10.34 5.28
CA VAL A 161 9.94 -9.08 4.56
C VAL A 161 11.41 -9.01 4.09
N TRP A 162 12.33 -9.60 4.86
CA TRP A 162 13.75 -9.66 4.50
C TRP A 162 13.99 -10.44 3.21
N LEU A 163 13.09 -11.36 2.83
CA LEU A 163 13.19 -12.11 1.59
C LEU A 163 13.03 -11.19 0.36
N VAL A 164 12.18 -10.16 0.43
CA VAL A 164 12.06 -9.16 -0.65
C VAL A 164 13.37 -8.36 -0.79
N SER A 165 13.99 -8.00 0.34
CA SER A 165 15.28 -7.28 0.35
C SER A 165 16.43 -8.15 -0.15
N LEU A 166 16.44 -9.45 0.22
CA LEU A 166 17.43 -10.42 -0.23
C LEU A 166 17.29 -10.71 -1.72
N ILE A 167 16.07 -10.95 -2.23
CA ILE A 167 15.81 -11.19 -3.65
C ILE A 167 16.08 -9.92 -4.46
N GLY A 168 15.68 -8.75 -3.96
CA GLY A 168 15.97 -7.47 -4.62
C GLY A 168 17.47 -7.23 -4.75
N SER A 169 18.26 -7.45 -3.69
CA SER A 169 19.72 -7.24 -3.70
C SER A 169 20.49 -8.32 -4.46
N ALA A 170 20.25 -9.60 -4.17
CA ALA A 170 20.90 -10.71 -4.86
C ALA A 170 20.52 -10.76 -6.34
N GLY A 171 19.27 -10.44 -6.65
CA GLY A 171 18.76 -10.44 -7.99
C GLY A 171 19.19 -9.23 -8.83
N THR A 172 19.33 -8.03 -8.23
CA THR A 172 19.96 -6.89 -8.92
C THR A 172 21.44 -7.15 -9.19
N ALA A 173 22.16 -7.74 -8.24
CA ALA A 173 23.54 -8.17 -8.45
C ALA A 173 23.64 -9.20 -9.59
N TYR A 174 22.76 -10.22 -9.59
CA TYR A 174 22.68 -11.21 -10.66
C TYR A 174 22.37 -10.58 -12.02
N ALA A 175 21.36 -9.70 -12.10
CA ALA A 175 20.96 -9.03 -13.33
C ALA A 175 22.08 -8.14 -13.91
N MET A 176 22.81 -7.43 -13.05
CA MET A 176 24.00 -6.66 -13.46
C MET A 176 25.12 -7.57 -13.98
N LEU A 177 25.32 -8.73 -13.34
CA LEU A 177 26.36 -9.68 -13.71
C LEU A 177 26.03 -10.39 -15.03
N THR A 178 24.80 -10.88 -15.21
CA THR A 178 24.36 -11.52 -16.46
C THR A 178 24.27 -10.53 -17.62
N GLY A 179 23.82 -9.29 -17.35
CA GLY A 179 23.77 -8.23 -18.37
C GLY A 179 25.16 -7.85 -18.88
N ARG A 180 26.19 -7.87 -18.00
CA ARG A 180 27.58 -7.62 -18.40
C ARG A 180 28.26 -8.83 -19.05
N VAL A 181 27.98 -10.05 -18.60
CA VAL A 181 28.71 -11.25 -19.02
C VAL A 181 28.10 -11.88 -20.28
N TYR A 182 26.78 -11.79 -20.46
CA TYR A 182 26.10 -12.51 -21.53
C TYR A 182 25.41 -11.61 -22.56
N GLU A 183 25.42 -10.27 -22.40
CA GLU A 183 24.68 -9.32 -23.26
C GLU A 183 23.20 -9.72 -23.50
N THR A 184 22.62 -10.53 -22.62
CA THR A 184 21.28 -11.09 -22.78
C THR A 184 20.30 -10.44 -21.83
N THR A 185 19.11 -10.12 -22.34
CA THR A 185 18.01 -9.48 -21.61
C THR A 185 17.31 -10.40 -20.60
N GLY A 186 17.72 -11.67 -20.49
CA GLY A 186 17.07 -12.68 -19.65
C GLY A 186 17.23 -12.50 -18.14
N GLY A 187 18.35 -11.91 -17.68
CA GLY A 187 18.63 -11.72 -16.24
C GLY A 187 17.60 -10.85 -15.51
N PRO A 188 17.30 -9.64 -16.02
CA PRO A 188 16.26 -8.78 -15.47
C PRO A 188 14.86 -9.45 -15.43
N HIS A 189 14.54 -10.34 -16.37
CA HIS A 189 13.25 -11.03 -16.43
C HIS A 189 13.07 -11.99 -15.26
N ILE A 190 14.08 -12.83 -15.00
CA ILE A 190 14.05 -13.80 -13.89
C ILE A 190 13.94 -13.05 -12.55
N LEU A 191 14.67 -11.95 -12.40
CA LEU A 191 14.60 -11.10 -11.22
C LEU A 191 13.17 -10.59 -10.97
N PHE A 192 12.54 -10.00 -11.98
CA PHE A 192 11.20 -9.42 -11.82
C PHE A 192 10.12 -10.49 -11.65
N ILE A 193 10.27 -11.69 -12.22
CA ILE A 193 9.38 -12.82 -11.94
C ILE A 193 9.47 -13.18 -10.46
N MET A 194 10.67 -13.36 -9.91
CA MET A 194 10.87 -13.71 -8.51
C MET A 194 10.33 -12.62 -7.58
N LEU A 195 10.66 -11.35 -7.86
CA LEU A 195 10.09 -10.22 -7.11
C LEU A 195 8.57 -10.16 -7.21
N SER A 196 7.97 -10.47 -8.36
CA SER A 196 6.51 -10.48 -8.52
C SER A 196 5.86 -11.56 -7.68
N ILE A 197 6.40 -12.78 -7.69
CA ILE A 197 5.89 -13.93 -6.92
C ILE A 197 5.92 -13.63 -5.41
N VAL A 198 6.99 -12.99 -4.92
CA VAL A 198 7.14 -12.67 -3.49
C VAL A 198 6.36 -11.40 -3.11
N SER A 199 6.39 -10.37 -3.95
CA SER A 199 5.75 -9.08 -3.66
C SER A 199 4.23 -9.12 -3.76
N PHE A 200 3.64 -9.99 -4.58
CA PHE A 200 2.19 -10.09 -4.73
C PHE A 200 1.45 -10.52 -3.43
N PRO A 201 1.79 -11.64 -2.76
CA PRO A 201 1.14 -12.00 -1.50
C PRO A 201 1.38 -10.92 -0.44
N PHE A 202 2.57 -10.33 -0.43
CA PHE A 202 2.92 -9.24 0.48
C PHE A 202 2.07 -7.98 0.23
N SER A 203 1.85 -7.63 -1.05
CA SER A 203 0.98 -6.55 -1.51
C SER A 203 -0.44 -6.75 -0.99
N CYS A 204 -1.01 -7.95 -1.16
CA CYS A 204 -2.37 -8.26 -0.71
C CYS A 204 -2.52 -8.09 0.81
N LEU A 205 -1.54 -8.53 1.59
CA LEU A 205 -1.55 -8.36 3.05
C LEU A 205 -1.41 -6.91 3.47
N ILE A 206 -0.51 -6.17 2.84
CA ILE A 206 -0.23 -4.78 3.15
C ILE A 206 -1.44 -3.91 2.81
N VAL A 207 -2.05 -4.13 1.65
CA VAL A 207 -3.31 -3.49 1.26
C VAL A 207 -4.43 -3.85 2.24
N GLY A 208 -4.65 -5.13 2.55
CA GLY A 208 -5.67 -5.54 3.50
C GLY A 208 -5.45 -4.96 4.92
N ARG A 209 -4.24 -5.11 5.46
CA ARG A 209 -3.92 -4.80 6.86
C ARG A 209 -3.81 -3.30 7.13
N PHE A 210 -3.26 -2.53 6.20
CA PHE A 210 -3.01 -1.11 6.40
C PHE A 210 -3.97 -0.25 5.59
N PHE A 211 -4.08 -0.47 4.28
CA PHE A 211 -4.90 0.39 3.43
C PHE A 211 -6.38 0.29 3.78
N VAL A 212 -6.92 -0.93 3.84
CA VAL A 212 -8.35 -1.14 4.17
C VAL A 212 -8.65 -0.73 5.60
N ARG A 213 -7.71 -0.94 6.54
CA ARG A 213 -7.87 -0.51 7.94
C ARG A 213 -7.94 1.01 8.05
N LEU A 214 -6.98 1.73 7.48
CA LEU A 214 -6.98 3.20 7.48
C LEU A 214 -8.21 3.75 6.76
N ALA A 215 -8.56 3.20 5.60
CA ALA A 215 -9.75 3.60 4.87
C ALA A 215 -11.04 3.36 5.68
N TYR A 216 -11.15 2.25 6.40
CA TYR A 216 -12.33 1.93 7.18
C TYR A 216 -12.43 2.76 8.47
N PHE A 217 -11.40 2.73 9.31
CA PHE A 217 -11.44 3.31 10.65
C PHE A 217 -11.14 4.81 10.69
N HIS A 218 -10.25 5.29 9.82
CA HIS A 218 -9.86 6.70 9.83
C HIS A 218 -10.65 7.54 8.83
N ILE A 219 -11.24 6.96 7.77
CA ILE A 219 -12.00 7.72 6.76
C ILE A 219 -13.49 7.41 6.80
N TYR A 220 -13.88 6.15 6.61
CA TYR A 220 -15.29 5.78 6.47
C TYR A 220 -16.08 5.91 7.78
N LEU A 221 -15.56 5.34 8.87
CA LEU A 221 -16.23 5.35 10.18
C LEU A 221 -16.42 6.77 10.72
N PRO A 222 -15.43 7.68 10.66
CA PRO A 222 -15.59 9.07 11.11
C PRO A 222 -16.61 9.82 10.24
N LEU A 223 -16.56 9.69 8.92
CA LEU A 223 -17.54 10.31 8.04
C LEU A 223 -18.97 9.81 8.28
N LYS A 224 -19.12 8.52 8.61
CA LYS A 224 -20.42 7.95 8.97
C LYS A 224 -20.94 8.56 10.28
N LEU A 225 -20.09 8.67 11.30
CA LEU A 225 -20.43 9.28 12.59
C LEU A 225 -20.77 10.76 12.48
N GLU A 226 -20.00 11.53 11.69
CA GLU A 226 -20.29 12.94 11.44
C GLU A 226 -21.68 13.12 10.79
N ARG A 227 -22.06 12.21 9.88
CA ARG A 227 -23.40 12.21 9.25
C ARG A 227 -24.52 11.83 10.21
N GLU A 228 -24.30 10.86 11.09
CA GLU A 228 -25.33 10.37 12.01
C GLU A 228 -25.53 11.30 13.22
N THR A 229 -24.47 11.93 13.72
CA THR A 229 -24.51 12.72 14.95
C THR A 229 -24.45 14.23 14.71
N GLY A 230 -24.06 14.67 13.51
CA GLY A 230 -23.79 16.09 13.20
C GLY A 230 -22.54 16.66 13.89
N LYS A 231 -21.85 15.86 14.71
CA LYS A 231 -20.66 16.25 15.47
C LYS A 231 -19.39 15.96 14.69
N LYS A 232 -18.36 16.78 14.87
CA LYS A 232 -17.06 16.58 14.20
C LYS A 232 -16.25 15.51 14.91
N VAL A 233 -15.59 14.63 14.15
CA VAL A 233 -14.75 13.55 14.71
C VAL A 233 -13.27 13.96 14.64
N ILE A 234 -12.63 14.02 15.80
CA ILE A 234 -11.25 14.47 15.97
C ILE A 234 -10.41 13.31 16.52
N LEU A 235 -9.14 13.20 16.10
CA LEU A 235 -8.22 12.21 16.67
C LEU A 235 -7.93 12.55 18.14
N GLY A 236 -8.12 11.57 19.03
CA GLY A 236 -7.73 11.66 20.44
C GLY A 236 -6.22 11.61 20.60
N GLN A 237 -5.71 12.41 21.55
CA GLN A 237 -4.29 12.42 21.92
C GLN A 237 -3.92 11.25 22.82
#